data_AF-M5JRB9-F1
#
_entry.id   AF-M5JRB9-F1
#
_cell.length_a   1.000
_cell.length_b   1.000
_cell.length_c   1.000
_cell.angle_alpha   90.00
_cell.angle_beta   90.00
_cell.angle_gamma   90.00
#
_symmetry.space_group_name_H-M   'P 1'
#
loop_
_entity.id
_entity.type
_entity.pdbx_description
1 polymer ?
#
loop_
_entity_poly.entity_id
_entity_poly.type
_entity_poly.pdbx_seq_one_letter_code
_entity_poly.pdbx_strand_id
1 'polypeptide(L)'
;MTAAFSTDFTIFGMYVDRKRICSHLREIDVARLCDIPRDDVRRAIHGKSISTESFLALCEWLERSPSFFDSNELATRREVYP
;
A
#
# COMPACT_ATOMS: atom_id res chain seq x y z
N MET A 1 17.80 18.16 -6.96
CA MET A 1 17.83 16.70 -7.14
C MET A 1 16.72 16.13 -6.28
N THR A 2 15.57 15.80 -6.87
CA THR A 2 14.46 15.17 -6.16
C THR A 2 14.86 13.73 -5.87
N ALA A 3 15.02 13.38 -4.59
CA ALA A 3 15.20 12.00 -4.20
C ALA A 3 14.03 11.19 -4.77
N ALA A 4 14.32 10.21 -5.61
CA ALA A 4 13.29 9.30 -6.09
C ALA A 4 12.85 8.46 -4.89
N PHE A 5 11.73 8.85 -4.29
CA PHE A 5 11.12 8.08 -3.21
C PHE A 5 10.68 6.73 -3.79
N SER A 6 11.36 5.66 -3.36
CA SER A 6 10.91 4.30 -3.67
C SER A 6 9.85 3.92 -2.66
N THR A 7 8.63 3.64 -3.12
CA THR A 7 7.57 3.10 -2.27
C THR A 7 7.96 1.72 -1.74
N ASP A 8 7.79 1.49 -0.44
CA ASP A 8 7.91 0.18 0.17
C ASP A 8 6.59 -0.60 -0.03
N PHE A 9 6.54 -1.38 -1.12
CA PHE A 9 5.38 -2.21 -1.42
C PHE A 9 5.13 -3.31 -0.38
N THR A 10 6.13 -3.70 0.41
CA THR A 10 5.96 -4.69 1.48
C THR A 10 5.08 -4.13 2.58
N ILE A 11 5.41 -2.94 3.08
CA ILE A 11 4.63 -2.29 4.15
C ILE A 11 3.27 -1.85 3.62
N PHE A 12 3.22 -1.32 2.41
CA PHE A 12 1.95 -1.02 1.73
C PHE A 12 1.04 -2.26 1.67
N GLY A 13 1.57 -3.40 1.22
CA GLY A 13 0.85 -4.67 1.16
C GLY A 13 0.29 -5.13 2.50
N MET A 14 1.08 -4.98 3.58
CA MET A 14 0.63 -5.29 4.94
C MET A 14 -0.56 -4.41 5.37
N TYR A 15 -0.57 -3.13 5.03
CA TYR A 15 -1.68 -2.23 5.35
C TYR A 15 -2.95 -2.59 4.57
N VAL A 16 -2.81 -2.87 3.27
CA VAL A 16 -3.92 -3.33 2.41
C VAL A 16 -4.53 -4.61 2.97
N ASP A 17 -3.70 -5.62 3.28
CA ASP A 17 -4.20 -6.90 3.79
C ASP A 17 -4.83 -6.76 5.18
N ARG A 18 -4.25 -5.94 6.05
CA ARG A 18 -4.82 -5.65 7.38
C ARG A 18 -6.20 -5.00 7.28
N LYS A 19 -6.36 -3.93 6.48
CA LYS A 19 -7.67 -3.25 6.33
C LYS A 19 -8.69 -4.21 5.72
N ARG A 20 -8.28 -5.03 4.74
CA ARG A 20 -9.11 -6.07 4.13
C ARG A 20 -9.62 -7.07 5.16
N ILE A 21 -8.74 -7.65 5.98
CA ILE A 21 -9.08 -8.64 7.01
C ILE A 21 -10.00 -8.04 8.07
N CYS A 22 -9.67 -6.85 8.61
CA CYS A 22 -10.50 -6.18 9.60
C CYS A 22 -11.90 -5.83 9.07
N SER A 23 -12.01 -5.56 7.77
CA SER A 23 -13.29 -5.27 7.11
C SER A 23 -14.02 -6.53 6.61
N HIS A 24 -13.48 -7.73 6.85
CA HIS A 24 -14.03 -9.01 6.39
C HIS A 24 -14.20 -9.10 4.86
N LEU A 25 -13.33 -8.41 4.11
CA LEU A 25 -13.38 -8.37 2.65
C LEU A 25 -12.47 -9.45 2.01
N ARG A 26 -12.86 -9.95 0.83
CA ARG A 26 -11.95 -10.74 -0.02
C ARG A 26 -11.21 -9.81 -0.98
N GLU A 27 -10.13 -10.31 -1.59
CA GLU A 27 -9.36 -9.56 -2.61
C GLU A 27 -10.26 -8.97 -3.71
N ILE A 28 -11.26 -9.75 -4.17
CA ILE A 28 -12.19 -9.31 -5.23
C ILE A 28 -13.13 -8.20 -4.75
N ASP A 29 -13.46 -8.18 -3.47
CA ASP A 29 -14.34 -7.15 -2.91
C ASP A 29 -13.55 -5.83 -2.81
N VAL A 30 -12.27 -5.87 -2.42
CA VAL A 30 -11.36 -4.71 -2.46
C VAL A 30 -11.17 -4.19 -3.89
N ALA A 31 -10.93 -5.09 -4.85
CA ALA A 31 -10.78 -4.72 -6.26
C ALA A 31 -12.00 -3.94 -6.79
N ARG A 32 -13.21 -4.37 -6.40
CA ARG A 32 -14.46 -3.69 -6.76
C ARG A 32 -14.64 -2.35 -6.06
N LEU A 33 -14.27 -2.26 -4.78
CA LEU A 33 -14.39 -1.02 -4.01
C LEU A 33 -13.43 0.07 -4.52
N CYS A 34 -12.25 -0.33 -4.97
CA CYS A 34 -11.22 0.58 -5.46
C CYS A 34 -11.27 0.79 -6.98
N ASP A 35 -12.15 0.10 -7.70
CA ASP A 35 -12.23 0.07 -9.17
C ASP A 35 -10.89 -0.25 -9.86
N ILE A 36 -10.24 -1.33 -9.42
CA ILE A 36 -8.91 -1.74 -9.92
C ILE A 36 -8.86 -3.22 -10.27
N PRO A 37 -7.86 -3.66 -11.07
CA PRO A 37 -7.67 -5.07 -11.36
C PRO A 37 -7.43 -5.89 -10.09
N ARG A 38 -8.10 -7.05 -10.00
CA ARG A 38 -7.88 -8.00 -8.90
C ARG A 38 -6.42 -8.45 -8.78
N ASP A 39 -5.71 -8.56 -9.90
CA ASP A 39 -4.31 -8.96 -9.90
C ASP A 39 -3.43 -7.94 -9.17
N ASP A 40 -3.71 -6.64 -9.34
CA ASP A 40 -3.00 -5.58 -8.63
C ASP A 40 -3.25 -5.64 -7.11
N VAL A 41 -4.47 -5.94 -6.67
CA VAL A 41 -4.74 -6.17 -5.23
C VAL A 41 -3.91 -7.35 -4.69
N ARG A 42 -3.86 -8.46 -5.43
CA ARG A 42 -3.10 -9.64 -5.00
C ARG A 42 -1.59 -9.34 -4.98
N ARG A 43 -1.09 -8.64 -5.98
CA ARG A 43 0.31 -8.21 -6.07
C ARG A 43 0.66 -7.29 -4.90
N ALA A 44 -0.19 -6.32 -4.61
CA ALA A 44 -0.04 -5.42 -3.47
C ALA A 44 0.09 -6.19 -2.15
N ILE A 45 -0.85 -7.11 -1.86
CA ILE A 45 -0.84 -7.93 -0.64
C ILE A 45 0.44 -8.77 -0.52
N HIS A 46 1.00 -9.25 -1.64
CA HIS A 46 2.26 -9.98 -1.67
C HIS A 46 3.52 -9.09 -1.72
N GLY A 47 3.39 -7.77 -1.51
CA GLY A 47 4.51 -6.84 -1.50
C GLY A 47 5.16 -6.61 -2.87
N LYS A 48 4.44 -6.89 -3.96
CA LYS A 48 4.90 -6.65 -5.34
C LYS A 48 4.49 -5.25 -5.79
N SER A 49 5.30 -4.67 -6.68
CA SER A 49 4.94 -3.44 -7.37
C SER A 49 3.66 -3.64 -8.18
N ILE A 50 2.86 -2.57 -8.28
CA ILE A 50 1.59 -2.49 -9.00
C ILE A 50 1.56 -1.22 -9.86
N SER A 51 0.51 -1.05 -10.66
CA SER A 51 0.30 0.19 -11.41
C SER A 51 0.15 1.40 -10.48
N THR A 52 0.60 2.58 -10.93
CA THR A 52 0.48 3.83 -10.16
C THR A 52 -0.98 4.16 -9.84
N GLU A 53 -1.89 3.94 -10.80
CA GLU A 53 -3.33 4.14 -10.62
C GLU A 53 -3.87 3.27 -9.49
N SER A 54 -3.52 1.97 -9.50
CA SER A 54 -3.97 1.05 -8.45
C SER A 54 -3.37 1.38 -7.09
N PHE A 55 -2.12 1.85 -7.06
CA PHE A 55 -1.48 2.30 -5.83
C PHE A 55 -2.21 3.52 -5.23
N LEU A 56 -2.55 4.51 -6.05
CA LEU A 56 -3.28 5.70 -5.59
C LEU A 56 -4.69 5.35 -5.10
N ALA A 57 -5.43 4.51 -5.83
CA ALA A 57 -6.77 4.07 -5.44
C ALA A 57 -6.77 3.31 -4.11
N LEU A 58 -5.77 2.44 -3.90
CA LEU A 58 -5.61 1.74 -2.62
C LEU A 58 -5.17 2.68 -1.49
N CYS A 59 -4.37 3.72 -1.78
CA CYS A 59 -4.01 4.75 -0.79
C CYS A 59 -5.24 5.55 -0.35
N GLU A 60 -6.10 5.95 -1.29
CA GLU A 60 -7.38 6.59 -1.00
C GLU A 60 -8.28 5.68 -0.15
N TRP A 61 -8.41 4.41 -0.55
CA TRP A 61 -9.15 3.43 0.24
C TRP A 61 -8.56 3.20 1.62
N LEU A 62 -7.24 3.28 1.80
CA LEU A 62 -6.57 3.20 3.10
C LEU A 62 -6.69 4.49 3.93
N GLU A 63 -7.17 5.57 3.34
CA GLU A 63 -7.19 6.92 3.92
C GLU A 63 -5.77 7.36 4.34
N ARG A 64 -4.77 7.07 3.49
CA ARG A 64 -3.36 7.39 3.71
C ARG A 64 -2.77 8.08 2.49
N SER A 65 -1.89 9.07 2.74
CA SER A 65 -1.10 9.68 1.68
C SER A 65 -0.14 8.64 1.07
N PRO A 66 0.07 8.61 -0.26
CA PRO A 66 1.09 7.79 -0.90
C PRO A 66 2.48 7.93 -0.27
N SER A 67 2.83 9.15 0.18
CA SER A 67 4.11 9.47 0.80
C SER A 67 4.37 8.71 2.12
N PHE A 68 3.32 8.23 2.78
CA PHE A 68 3.43 7.43 4.00
C PHE A 68 4.18 6.11 3.77
N PHE A 69 4.14 5.61 2.54
CA PHE A 69 4.77 4.35 2.14
C PHE A 69 6.15 4.57 1.52
N ASP A 70 6.68 5.78 1.53
CA ASP A 70 8.03 6.05 1.01
C ASP A 70 9.07 5.46 1.97
N SER A 71 10.04 4.71 1.41
CA SER A 71 11.05 3.95 2.17
C SER A 71 11.83 4.78 3.20
N ASN A 72 11.88 6.10 3.03
CA ASN A 72 12.64 7.01 3.90
C ASN A 72 11.92 7.33 5.22
N GLU A 73 10.57 7.38 5.25
CA GLU A 73 9.83 7.69 6.49
C GLU A 73 9.90 6.53 7.51
N LEU A 74 9.97 5.29 7.02
CA LEU A 74 10.00 4.09 7.86
C LEU A 74 11.39 3.82 8.44
N ALA A 75 12.46 4.11 7.69
CA ALA A 75 13.83 4.08 8.19
C ALA A 75 14.04 5.14 9.30
N THR A 76 13.53 6.36 9.10
CA THR A 76 13.73 7.48 10.04
C THR A 76 13.03 7.25 11.39
N ARG A 77 11.96 6.46 11.45
CA ARG A 77 11.30 6.08 12.73
C ARG A 77 11.96 4.93 13.47
N ARG A 78 12.86 4.18 12.81
CA ARG A 78 13.55 3.03 13.40
C ARG A 78 14.77 3.43 14.23
N GLU A 79 15.26 4.67 14.07
CA GLU A 79 16.40 5.22 14.81
C GLU A 79 16.01 5.89 16.14
N VAL A 80 14.72 5.99 16.50
CA VAL A 80 14.25 6.64 17.73
C VAL A 80 13.91 5.63 18.83
N TYR A 81 14.68 4.54 18.93
CA TYR A 81 14.67 3.68 20.12
C TYR A 81 16.12 3.31 20.49
N PRO A 82 16.76 4.06 21.40
CA PRO A 82 17.99 3.62 22.06
C PRO A 82 17.74 2.43 22.98
#